data_AF-A0A4P7DVQ2-F1
#
_entry.id   AF-A0A4P7DVQ2-F1
#
_cell.length_a   1.000
_cell.length_b   1.000
_cell.length_c   1.000
_cell.angle_alpha   90.00
_cell.angle_beta   90.00
_cell.angle_gamma   90.00
#
_symmetry.space_group_name_H-M   'P 1'
#
loop_
_entity.id
_entity.type
_entity.pdbx_description
1 polymer ?
#
loop_
_entity_poly.entity_id
_entity_poly.type
_entity_poly.pdbx_seq_one_letter_code
_entity_poly.pdbx_strand_id
1 'polypeptide(L)'
;MNKDNNYELVYLGSILNGNDILQQGNFNLVFGYNKLPIRISTSINGAQSKIISIPRLSTFRQTVQDVLRGVSIKSNDISSFSFYSNPFNDYSEISQHFGHKVNTRSLFSSSSSSVSNVLTTIKKKNGIISTFELINFTIDMSLPRADELISEVDIESQLLNNPVYISSISYGQKGIFAIESDFTKEEIVKVFEKVTKKIFKKTTETITSTDINIINNSTIRVFLAGGPNSGSVSQINGYLSFLNYVTELGDFSADNPGYPITFQCRQINDYSLFRTY
;
A
#
# COMPACT_ATOMS: atom_id res chain seq x y z
N MET A 1 3.52 20.86 2.96
CA MET A 1 2.57 19.93 2.32
C MET A 1 3.36 19.18 1.26
N ASN A 2 3.80 17.94 1.53
CA ASN A 2 4.64 17.19 0.58
C ASN A 2 3.82 16.90 -0.68
N LYS A 3 4.30 17.38 -1.82
CA LYS A 3 3.64 17.37 -3.14
C LYS A 3 3.85 16.07 -3.93
N ASP A 4 4.41 15.04 -3.31
CA ASP A 4 4.74 13.78 -3.98
C ASP A 4 3.60 12.75 -3.88
N ASN A 5 2.38 13.17 -4.19
CA ASN A 5 1.23 12.27 -4.19
C ASN A 5 0.72 12.10 -5.61
N ASN A 6 1.27 11.12 -6.32
CA ASN A 6 0.91 10.77 -7.70
C ASN A 6 -0.48 10.12 -7.83
N TYR A 7 -1.34 10.21 -6.81
CA TYR A 7 -2.68 9.59 -6.80
C TYR A 7 -3.56 10.01 -7.98
N GLU A 8 -3.33 11.19 -8.54
CA GLU A 8 -4.08 11.68 -9.71
C GLU A 8 -3.73 10.93 -11.00
N LEU A 9 -2.57 10.26 -11.02
CA LEU A 9 -2.01 9.54 -12.16
C LEU A 9 -2.34 8.04 -12.11
N VAL A 10 -2.74 7.53 -10.93
CA VAL A 10 -2.97 6.10 -10.67
C VAL A 10 -4.40 5.71 -11.02
N TYR A 11 -4.62 5.36 -12.28
CA TYR A 11 -5.82 4.70 -12.78
C TYR A 11 -5.45 3.71 -13.89
N LEU A 12 -6.24 2.65 -14.08
CA LEU A 12 -5.98 1.66 -15.12
C LEU A 12 -6.02 2.29 -16.52
N GLY A 13 -5.07 1.92 -17.37
CA GLY A 13 -4.90 2.48 -18.71
C GLY A 13 -4.28 3.89 -18.74
N SER A 14 -3.83 4.42 -17.60
CA SER A 14 -2.96 5.59 -17.55
C SER A 14 -1.62 5.26 -18.23
N ILE A 15 -1.23 6.03 -19.24
CA ILE A 15 0.02 5.84 -19.99
C ILE A 15 1.10 6.78 -19.43
N LEU A 16 2.24 6.20 -19.09
CA LEU A 16 3.39 6.86 -18.48
C LEU A 16 4.62 6.72 -19.38
N ASN A 17 5.56 7.65 -19.23
CA ASN A 17 6.87 7.56 -19.86
C ASN A 17 7.77 6.60 -19.05
N GLY A 18 8.09 5.44 -19.61
CA GLY A 18 8.91 4.43 -18.95
C GLY A 18 10.35 4.87 -18.72
N ASN A 19 10.92 5.74 -19.57
CA ASN A 19 12.28 6.25 -19.37
C ASN A 19 12.36 7.19 -18.18
N ASP A 20 11.35 8.04 -17.97
CA ASP A 20 11.30 8.94 -16.82
C ASP A 20 11.22 8.15 -15.50
N ILE A 21 10.50 7.02 -15.51
CA ILE A 21 10.44 6.11 -14.37
C ILE A 21 11.81 5.46 -14.12
N LEU A 22 12.46 4.92 -15.16
CA LEU A 22 13.75 4.22 -15.02
C LEU A 22 14.90 5.14 -14.63
N GLN A 23 14.93 6.37 -15.15
CA GLN A 23 16.07 7.27 -14.99
C GLN A 23 15.92 8.21 -13.79
N GLN A 24 14.68 8.63 -13.49
CA GLN A 24 14.41 9.70 -12.52
C GLN A 24 13.43 9.28 -11.42
N GLY A 25 12.78 8.11 -11.54
CA GLY A 25 11.71 7.71 -10.63
C GLY A 25 10.44 8.56 -10.77
N ASN A 26 10.31 9.31 -11.87
CA ASN A 26 9.21 10.23 -12.10
C ASN A 26 8.10 9.56 -12.92
N PHE A 27 6.85 9.72 -12.49
CA PHE A 27 5.69 9.13 -13.15
C PHE A 27 5.02 10.16 -14.06
N ASN A 28 5.66 10.52 -15.17
CA ASN A 28 5.09 11.50 -16.10
C ASN A 28 4.07 10.85 -17.03
N LEU A 29 2.89 11.47 -17.15
CA LEU A 29 1.87 11.08 -18.12
C LEU A 29 2.32 11.36 -19.54
N VAL A 30 1.93 10.48 -20.46
CA VAL A 30 1.94 10.78 -21.88
C VAL A 30 0.61 11.43 -22.26
N PHE A 31 0.65 12.42 -23.15
CA PHE A 31 -0.51 13.17 -23.63
C PHE A 31 -0.57 13.18 -25.16
N GLY A 32 -1.69 13.65 -25.72
CA GLY A 32 -1.81 13.85 -27.17
C GLY A 32 -2.22 12.63 -27.99
N TYR A 33 -2.72 11.58 -27.33
CA TYR A 33 -3.25 10.37 -27.99
C TYR A 33 -4.76 10.23 -27.76
N ASN A 34 -5.43 9.46 -28.62
CA ASN A 34 -6.83 9.15 -28.44
C ASN A 34 -7.01 8.01 -27.42
N LYS A 35 -7.78 8.27 -26.36
CA LYS A 35 -8.05 7.30 -25.30
C LYS A 35 -9.18 6.36 -25.70
N LEU A 36 -8.86 5.09 -25.90
CA LEU A 36 -9.82 4.05 -26.23
C LEU A 36 -10.35 3.34 -24.97
N PRO A 37 -11.51 2.65 -25.05
CA PRO A 37 -12.06 1.90 -23.93
C PRO A 37 -11.08 0.85 -23.37
N ILE A 38 -11.26 0.48 -22.10
CA ILE A 38 -10.53 -0.64 -21.49
C ILE A 38 -11.50 -1.58 -20.78
N ARG A 39 -11.13 -2.86 -20.73
CA ARG A 39 -11.82 -3.87 -19.93
C ARG A 39 -11.06 -4.14 -18.65
N ILE A 40 -11.79 -4.18 -17.55
CA ILE A 40 -11.22 -4.42 -16.22
C ILE A 40 -11.97 -5.54 -15.51
N SER A 41 -11.29 -6.17 -14.58
CA SER A 41 -11.82 -7.14 -13.62
C SER A 41 -11.21 -6.88 -12.25
N THR A 42 -11.77 -7.50 -11.21
CA THR A 42 -11.24 -7.41 -9.85
C THR A 42 -11.01 -8.78 -9.26
N SER A 43 -10.12 -8.89 -8.27
CA SER A 43 -9.94 -10.14 -7.50
C SER A 43 -11.09 -10.44 -6.53
N ILE A 44 -12.06 -9.52 -6.36
CA ILE A 44 -13.21 -9.72 -5.48
C ILE A 44 -14.13 -10.81 -6.03
N ASN A 45 -14.46 -11.78 -5.19
CA ASN A 45 -15.34 -12.88 -5.57
C ASN A 45 -16.76 -12.37 -5.92
N GLY A 46 -17.32 -12.88 -7.02
CA GLY A 46 -18.63 -12.49 -7.51
C GLY A 46 -18.69 -11.16 -8.27
N ALA A 47 -17.58 -10.40 -8.35
CA ALA A 47 -17.52 -9.18 -9.13
C ALA A 47 -17.53 -9.50 -10.64
N GLN A 48 -18.36 -8.77 -11.39
CA GLN A 48 -18.37 -8.85 -12.85
C GLN A 48 -17.35 -7.88 -13.46
N SER A 49 -16.81 -8.23 -14.62
CA SER A 49 -15.96 -7.33 -15.39
C SER A 49 -16.72 -6.08 -15.84
N LYS A 50 -15.98 -4.98 -16.04
CA LYS A 50 -16.52 -3.68 -16.46
C LYS A 50 -15.74 -3.13 -17.65
N ILE A 51 -16.41 -2.29 -18.43
CA ILE A 51 -15.78 -1.49 -19.48
C ILE A 51 -15.70 -0.05 -18.98
N ILE A 52 -14.50 0.53 -19.02
CA ILE A 52 -14.32 1.97 -18.85
C ILE A 52 -14.17 2.57 -20.25
N SER A 53 -15.19 3.30 -20.72
CA SER A 53 -15.22 3.85 -22.08
C SER A 53 -14.12 4.87 -22.35
N ILE A 54 -13.75 5.66 -21.33
CA ILE A 54 -12.66 6.64 -21.40
C ILE A 54 -11.81 6.50 -20.14
N PRO A 55 -10.60 5.93 -20.22
CA PRO A 55 -9.68 5.80 -19.10
C PRO A 55 -9.25 7.17 -18.54
N ARG A 56 -9.77 7.52 -17.37
CA ARG A 56 -9.37 8.69 -16.58
C ARG A 56 -9.68 8.44 -15.12
N LEU A 57 -9.07 9.24 -14.24
CA LEU A 57 -9.21 9.09 -12.79
C LEU A 57 -10.67 9.07 -12.31
N SER A 58 -11.52 9.96 -12.83
CA SER A 58 -12.91 10.06 -12.39
C SER A 58 -13.76 8.85 -12.79
N THR A 59 -13.66 8.39 -14.03
CA THR A 59 -14.39 7.20 -14.51
C THR A 59 -13.89 5.95 -13.80
N PHE A 60 -12.57 5.83 -13.61
CA PHE A 60 -11.99 4.75 -12.84
C PHE A 60 -12.53 4.70 -11.41
N ARG A 61 -12.45 5.80 -10.66
CA ARG A 61 -12.98 5.88 -9.28
C ARG A 61 -14.46 5.52 -9.20
N GLN A 62 -15.27 6.02 -10.13
CA GLN A 62 -16.69 5.66 -10.20
C GLN A 62 -16.86 4.16 -10.43
N THR A 63 -16.14 3.58 -11.40
CA THR A 63 -16.21 2.14 -11.68
C THR A 63 -15.78 1.29 -10.49
N VAL A 64 -14.73 1.69 -9.76
CA VAL A 64 -14.32 1.00 -8.52
C VAL A 64 -15.48 0.99 -7.50
N GLN A 65 -16.10 2.14 -7.27
CA GLN A 65 -17.23 2.27 -6.36
C GLN A 65 -18.43 1.41 -6.80
N ASP A 66 -18.75 1.41 -8.09
CA ASP A 66 -19.86 0.62 -8.64
C ASP A 66 -19.62 -0.89 -8.51
N VAL A 67 -18.37 -1.35 -8.71
CA VAL A 67 -18.01 -2.76 -8.50
C VAL A 67 -18.18 -3.13 -7.03
N LEU A 68 -17.65 -2.33 -6.11
CA LEU A 68 -17.70 -2.62 -4.68
C LEU A 68 -19.13 -2.61 -4.11
N ARG A 69 -19.99 -1.71 -4.59
CA ARG A 69 -21.41 -1.68 -4.21
C ARG A 69 -22.22 -2.83 -4.79
N GLY A 70 -21.72 -3.46 -5.86
CA GLY A 70 -22.39 -4.57 -6.53
C GLY A 70 -22.09 -5.95 -5.92
N VAL A 71 -21.25 -6.03 -4.89
CA VAL A 71 -20.80 -7.30 -4.28
C VAL A 71 -20.92 -7.26 -2.76
N SER A 72 -21.04 -8.44 -2.14
CA SER A 72 -21.03 -8.59 -0.69
C SER A 72 -19.60 -8.85 -0.21
N ILE A 73 -19.02 -7.91 0.53
CA ILE A 73 -17.68 -8.00 1.13
C ILE A 73 -17.84 -8.41 2.60
N LYS A 74 -17.16 -9.47 3.04
CA LYS A 74 -17.10 -9.83 4.47
C LYS A 74 -15.82 -9.28 5.10
N SER A 75 -15.86 -9.07 6.42
CA SER A 75 -14.67 -8.75 7.21
C SER A 75 -13.56 -9.77 6.98
N ASN A 76 -12.33 -9.29 6.80
CA ASN A 76 -11.14 -10.10 6.53
C ASN A 76 -11.18 -10.95 5.24
N ASP A 77 -12.01 -10.59 4.25
CA ASP A 77 -11.94 -11.13 2.87
C ASP A 77 -10.80 -10.46 2.07
N ILE A 78 -9.62 -10.35 2.68
CA ILE A 78 -8.44 -9.73 2.05
C ILE A 78 -7.81 -10.68 1.03
N SER A 79 -7.22 -10.13 -0.02
CA SER A 79 -6.53 -10.89 -1.06
C SER A 79 -5.15 -11.40 -0.61
N SER A 80 -4.39 -10.60 0.13
CA SER A 80 -3.08 -11.03 0.62
C SER A 80 -2.61 -10.20 1.82
N PHE A 81 -1.70 -10.79 2.61
CA PHE A 81 -1.04 -10.13 3.73
C PHE A 81 0.44 -10.53 3.78
N SER A 82 1.30 -9.52 3.80
CA SER A 82 2.72 -9.66 4.08
C SER A 82 3.10 -8.88 5.33
N PHE A 83 4.02 -9.46 6.09
CA PHE A 83 4.56 -8.89 7.32
C PHE A 83 6.01 -9.32 7.43
N TYR A 84 6.92 -8.36 7.53
CA TYR A 84 8.34 -8.62 7.69
C TYR A 84 8.94 -7.68 8.73
N SER A 85 9.90 -8.18 9.50
CA SER A 85 10.48 -7.43 10.62
C SER A 85 11.98 -7.31 10.50
N ASN A 86 12.51 -6.13 10.77
CA ASN A 86 13.95 -5.87 10.86
C ASN A 86 14.27 -5.13 12.17
N PRO A 87 15.41 -5.41 12.80
CA PRO A 87 15.86 -4.62 13.93
C PRO A 87 16.25 -3.21 13.49
N PHE A 88 16.06 -2.24 14.36
CA PHE A 88 16.55 -0.88 14.17
C PHE A 88 17.10 -0.32 15.47
N ASN A 89 18.05 0.60 15.37
CA ASN A 89 18.60 1.30 16.54
C ASN A 89 18.37 2.82 16.45
N ASP A 90 18.33 3.36 15.23
CA ASP A 90 18.12 4.78 14.97
C ASP A 90 16.81 5.00 14.20
N TYR A 91 16.04 5.99 14.62
CA TYR A 91 14.75 6.31 14.02
C TYR A 91 14.85 6.87 12.58
N SER A 92 16.02 7.32 12.15
CA SER A 92 16.29 7.73 10.77
C SER A 92 16.34 6.54 9.80
N GLU A 93 16.69 5.34 10.28
CA GLU A 93 16.70 4.09 9.51
C GLU A 93 15.28 3.74 9.02
N ILE A 94 14.26 4.15 9.76
CA ILE A 94 12.84 3.92 9.42
C ILE A 94 12.47 4.53 8.06
N SER A 95 13.09 5.65 7.68
CA SER A 95 12.81 6.30 6.39
C SER A 95 13.19 5.42 5.19
N GLN A 96 14.14 4.50 5.37
CA GLN A 96 14.60 3.57 4.32
C GLN A 96 13.60 2.44 4.06
N HIS A 97 12.70 2.15 5.01
CA HIS A 97 11.65 1.15 4.84
C HIS A 97 10.48 1.65 3.98
N PHE A 98 10.44 2.95 3.70
CA PHE A 98 9.50 3.53 2.76
C PHE A 98 10.18 3.73 1.41
N GLY A 99 9.58 3.25 0.32
CA GLY A 99 10.07 3.48 -1.05
C GLY A 99 10.00 4.93 -1.53
N HIS A 100 9.81 5.90 -0.62
CA HIS A 100 9.73 7.33 -0.86
C HIS A 100 10.15 8.08 0.41
N LYS A 101 10.54 9.36 0.29
CA LYS A 101 11.05 10.16 1.41
C LYS A 101 9.94 10.52 2.39
N VAL A 102 9.78 9.71 3.43
CA VAL A 102 8.81 9.94 4.52
C VAL A 102 9.45 10.72 5.65
N ASN A 103 8.76 11.75 6.18
CA ASN A 103 9.19 12.44 7.39
C ASN A 103 8.86 11.59 8.65
N THR A 104 9.75 10.64 8.92
CA THR A 104 9.68 9.74 10.09
C THR A 104 9.98 10.45 11.41
N ARG A 105 10.48 11.69 11.40
CA ARG A 105 10.79 12.44 12.62
C ARG A 105 9.54 12.76 13.45
N SER A 106 8.38 12.84 12.80
CA SER A 106 7.06 13.00 13.45
C SER A 106 6.65 11.77 14.28
N LEU A 107 7.12 10.56 13.93
CA LEU A 107 6.86 9.31 14.68
C LEU A 107 7.30 9.38 16.14
N PHE A 108 8.27 10.24 16.44
CA PHE A 108 8.97 10.27 17.71
C PHE A 108 8.87 11.63 18.41
N SER A 109 8.16 12.60 17.82
CA SER A 109 7.87 13.87 18.50
C SER A 109 6.75 13.67 19.51
N SER A 110 7.07 13.69 20.80
CA SER A 110 6.08 13.76 21.88
C SER A 110 5.29 15.07 21.78
N SER A 111 3.98 14.99 21.93
CA SER A 111 2.97 16.05 21.76
C SER A 111 3.00 17.16 22.83
N SER A 112 4.15 17.49 23.42
CA SER A 112 4.24 18.54 24.43
C SER A 112 5.56 19.32 24.34
N SER A 113 5.42 20.64 24.10
CA SER A 113 6.32 21.73 24.49
C SER A 113 7.76 21.72 23.97
N SER A 114 8.06 22.69 23.09
CA SER A 114 9.23 23.58 23.16
C SER A 114 10.51 23.04 23.83
N VAL A 115 11.03 21.92 23.36
CA VAL A 115 12.41 21.51 23.59
C VAL A 115 12.97 21.01 22.26
N SER A 116 13.93 21.76 21.76
CA SER A 116 14.81 21.40 20.66
C SER A 116 15.41 20.00 20.84
N ASN A 117 15.32 19.18 19.80
CA ASN A 117 16.27 18.13 19.42
C ASN A 117 16.55 16.97 20.41
N VAL A 118 16.89 15.81 19.82
CA VAL A 118 17.53 14.64 20.46
C VAL A 118 16.61 13.59 21.11
N LEU A 119 15.76 12.96 20.30
CA LEU A 119 15.55 11.52 20.44
C LEU A 119 15.85 10.90 19.08
N THR A 120 17.10 10.44 18.88
CA THR A 120 17.54 9.75 17.66
C THR A 120 17.50 8.23 17.81
N THR A 121 17.46 7.72 19.05
CA THR A 121 17.58 6.29 19.36
C THR A 121 16.42 5.79 20.22
N ILE A 122 16.18 4.48 20.15
CA ILE A 122 15.20 3.77 20.97
C ILE A 122 15.41 4.00 22.48
N LYS A 123 14.32 4.01 23.25
CA LYS A 123 14.36 4.17 24.72
C LYS A 123 14.42 2.84 25.46
N LYS A 124 13.99 1.76 24.82
CA LYS A 124 14.08 0.39 25.36
C LYS A 124 15.27 -0.37 24.77
N LYS A 125 15.57 -1.55 25.35
CA LYS A 125 16.73 -2.36 24.95
C LYS A 125 16.72 -2.76 23.48
N ASN A 126 15.55 -3.01 22.90
CA ASN A 126 15.42 -3.49 21.53
C ASN A 126 14.34 -2.74 20.74
N GLY A 127 14.66 -2.40 19.49
CA GLY A 127 13.75 -1.83 18.50
C GLY A 127 13.53 -2.79 17.33
N ILE A 128 12.27 -2.99 16.94
CA ILE A 128 11.85 -3.72 15.75
C ILE A 128 10.97 -2.82 14.87
N ILE A 129 11.28 -2.75 13.58
CA ILE A 129 10.37 -2.24 12.55
C ILE A 129 9.72 -3.44 11.91
N SER A 130 8.40 -3.54 12.03
CA SER A 130 7.61 -4.52 11.30
C SER A 130 6.82 -3.82 10.20
N THR A 131 7.20 -4.06 8.95
CA THR A 131 6.45 -3.55 7.80
C THR A 131 5.34 -4.52 7.45
N PHE A 132 4.17 -3.98 7.14
CA PHE A 132 3.04 -4.74 6.67
C PHE A 132 2.50 -4.20 5.35
N GLU A 133 2.01 -5.11 4.53
CA GLU A 133 1.22 -4.81 3.34
C GLU A 133 0.01 -5.75 3.33
N LEU A 134 -1.17 -5.15 3.36
CA LEU A 134 -2.45 -5.82 3.32
C LEU A 134 -3.15 -5.39 2.04
N ILE A 135 -3.38 -6.34 1.13
CA ILE A 135 -4.10 -6.12 -0.11
C ILE A 135 -5.54 -6.57 0.11
N ASN A 136 -6.49 -5.63 0.09
CA ASN A 136 -7.92 -5.93 0.12
C ASN A 136 -8.33 -6.62 -1.17
N PHE A 137 -8.04 -5.98 -2.31
CA PHE A 137 -8.33 -6.50 -3.64
C PHE A 137 -7.40 -5.86 -4.70
N THR A 138 -7.36 -6.47 -5.88
CA THR A 138 -6.75 -5.89 -7.08
C THR A 138 -7.84 -5.50 -8.07
N ILE A 139 -7.54 -4.48 -8.87
CA ILE A 139 -8.26 -4.20 -10.10
C ILE A 139 -7.26 -4.31 -11.24
N ASP A 140 -7.60 -5.11 -12.23
CA ASP A 140 -6.71 -5.53 -13.29
C ASP A 140 -7.33 -5.18 -14.63
N MET A 141 -6.54 -4.58 -15.50
CA MET A 141 -6.89 -4.34 -16.89
C MET A 141 -6.59 -5.59 -17.71
N SER A 142 -7.54 -6.02 -18.53
CA SER A 142 -7.30 -7.07 -19.53
C SER A 142 -6.26 -6.59 -20.55
N LEU A 143 -5.49 -7.53 -21.13
CA LEU A 143 -4.61 -7.16 -22.23
C LEU A 143 -5.43 -6.50 -23.35
N PRO A 144 -5.06 -5.30 -23.80
CA PRO A 144 -5.88 -4.55 -24.73
C PRO A 144 -5.89 -5.20 -26.11
N ARG A 145 -7.05 -5.12 -26.76
CA ARG A 145 -7.21 -5.38 -28.20
C ARG A 145 -6.86 -4.14 -29.01
N ALA A 146 -6.83 -4.27 -30.34
CA ALA A 146 -6.52 -3.16 -31.26
C ALA A 146 -7.46 -1.94 -31.12
N ASP A 147 -8.67 -2.15 -30.61
CA ASP A 147 -9.69 -1.12 -30.36
C ASP A 147 -9.78 -0.67 -28.89
N GLU A 148 -8.79 -1.02 -28.06
CA GLU A 148 -8.76 -0.74 -26.61
C GLU A 148 -7.48 0.03 -26.21
N LEU A 149 -7.52 0.78 -25.10
CA LEU A 149 -6.44 1.62 -24.55
C LEU A 149 -5.98 2.80 -25.42
N ILE A 150 -5.39 2.51 -26.59
CA ILE A 150 -4.74 3.47 -27.49
C ILE A 150 -4.74 2.92 -28.93
N SER A 151 -4.84 3.80 -29.93
CA SER A 151 -4.87 3.38 -31.34
C SER A 151 -3.48 3.03 -31.88
N GLU A 152 -3.41 2.15 -32.89
CA GLU A 152 -2.14 1.82 -33.57
C GLU A 152 -1.46 3.05 -34.16
N VAL A 153 -2.24 3.98 -34.72
CA VAL A 153 -1.73 5.26 -35.27
C VAL A 153 -1.03 6.08 -34.18
N ASP A 154 -1.63 6.16 -32.98
CA ASP A 154 -1.02 6.89 -31.87
C ASP A 154 0.24 6.18 -31.34
N ILE A 155 0.28 4.84 -31.38
CA ILE A 155 1.49 4.07 -31.00
C ILE A 155 2.64 4.37 -31.96
N GLU A 156 2.39 4.41 -33.27
CA GLU A 156 3.41 4.60 -34.30
C GLU A 156 3.92 6.06 -34.40
N SER A 157 3.15 7.02 -33.92
CA SER A 157 3.33 8.47 -34.16
C SER A 157 4.56 9.15 -33.53
N GLN A 158 5.58 8.43 -33.05
CA GLN A 158 6.74 8.95 -32.27
C GLN A 158 6.38 9.75 -31.01
N LEU A 159 5.09 9.96 -30.70
CA LEU A 159 4.62 10.68 -29.51
C LEU A 159 5.01 9.97 -28.20
N LEU A 160 5.34 8.67 -28.27
CA LEU A 160 5.49 7.80 -27.13
C LEU A 160 6.93 7.28 -27.01
N ASN A 161 7.73 7.86 -26.12
CA ASN A 161 9.07 7.36 -25.82
C ASN A 161 9.02 6.31 -24.70
N ASN A 162 9.20 5.03 -25.04
CA ASN A 162 9.10 3.88 -24.12
C ASN A 162 7.81 3.89 -23.27
N PRO A 163 6.63 3.90 -23.89
CA PRO A 163 5.37 4.04 -23.15
C PRO A 163 5.00 2.77 -22.39
N VAL A 164 4.57 2.97 -21.15
CA VAL A 164 4.03 1.92 -20.30
C VAL A 164 2.65 2.31 -19.82
N TYR A 165 1.75 1.36 -19.62
CA TYR A 165 0.43 1.64 -19.06
C TYR A 165 0.24 0.93 -17.72
N ILE A 166 -0.49 1.56 -16.81
CA ILE A 166 -0.88 0.94 -15.54
C ILE A 166 -1.89 -0.18 -15.84
N SER A 167 -1.47 -1.43 -15.63
CA SER A 167 -2.23 -2.64 -15.95
C SER A 167 -2.89 -3.29 -14.73
N SER A 168 -2.43 -2.98 -13.52
CA SER A 168 -2.99 -3.52 -12.28
C SER A 168 -2.79 -2.52 -11.14
N ILE A 169 -3.77 -2.40 -10.26
CA ILE A 169 -3.70 -1.58 -9.04
C ILE A 169 -4.17 -2.43 -7.85
N SER A 170 -3.34 -2.50 -6.82
CA SER A 170 -3.66 -3.11 -5.53
C SER A 170 -4.23 -2.06 -4.59
N TYR A 171 -5.44 -2.32 -4.07
CA TYR A 171 -6.08 -1.54 -3.03
C TYR A 171 -5.88 -2.20 -1.67
N GLY A 172 -5.58 -1.40 -0.65
CA GLY A 172 -5.38 -1.91 0.68
C GLY A 172 -4.72 -0.92 1.64
N GLN A 173 -3.91 -1.46 2.55
CA GLN A 173 -3.18 -0.68 3.54
C GLN A 173 -1.72 -1.15 3.60
N LYS A 174 -0.81 -0.18 3.69
CA LYS A 174 0.61 -0.41 3.84
C LYS A 174 1.13 0.46 4.97
N GLY A 175 2.03 -0.06 5.77
CA GLY A 175 2.56 0.70 6.89
C GLY A 175 3.64 -0.03 7.63
N ILE A 176 4.05 0.57 8.73
CA ILE A 176 5.02 -0.01 9.66
C ILE A 176 4.50 0.07 11.09
N PHE A 177 4.88 -0.91 11.89
CA PHE A 177 4.91 -0.82 13.34
C PHE A 177 6.35 -0.56 13.79
N ALA A 178 6.58 0.53 14.50
CA ALA A 178 7.80 0.75 15.26
C ALA A 178 7.56 0.26 16.69
N ILE A 179 8.25 -0.81 17.06
CA ILE A 179 8.06 -1.54 18.32
C ILE A 179 9.32 -1.41 19.16
N GLU A 180 9.19 -0.94 20.39
CA GLU A 180 10.28 -0.87 21.37
C GLU A 180 9.95 -1.75 22.57
N SER A 181 10.89 -2.59 23.00
CA SER A 181 10.68 -3.53 24.10
C SER A 181 11.97 -3.88 24.84
N ASP A 182 11.82 -4.37 26.08
CA ASP A 182 12.94 -4.87 26.90
C ASP A 182 13.19 -6.38 26.71
N PHE A 183 12.27 -7.07 26.03
CA PHE A 183 12.40 -8.47 25.60
C PHE A 183 13.38 -8.62 24.44
N THR A 184 13.79 -9.85 24.14
CA THR A 184 14.71 -10.12 23.03
C THR A 184 14.06 -9.84 21.67
N LYS A 185 14.89 -9.49 20.67
CA LYS A 185 14.42 -9.23 19.29
C LYS A 185 13.62 -10.40 18.72
N GLU A 186 14.06 -11.63 18.98
CA GLU A 186 13.39 -12.85 18.53
C GLU A 186 12.00 -13.02 19.14
N GLU A 187 11.87 -12.82 20.46
CA GLU A 187 10.58 -12.87 21.16
C GLU A 187 9.60 -11.84 20.62
N ILE A 188 10.06 -10.60 20.38
CA ILE A 188 9.24 -9.53 19.82
C ILE A 188 8.73 -9.93 18.43
N VAL A 189 9.63 -10.29 17.50
CA VAL A 189 9.27 -10.65 16.12
C VAL A 189 8.27 -11.80 16.12
N LYS A 190 8.56 -12.86 16.88
CA LYS A 190 7.71 -14.05 16.95
C LYS A 190 6.29 -13.73 17.40
N VAL A 191 6.13 -12.93 18.46
CA VAL A 191 4.82 -12.62 19.03
C VAL A 191 3.97 -11.74 18.10
N PHE A 192 4.56 -10.70 17.52
CA PHE A 192 3.83 -9.80 16.61
C PHE A 192 3.46 -10.50 15.29
N GLU A 193 4.33 -11.37 14.77
CA GLU A 193 4.01 -12.23 13.62
C GLU A 193 2.90 -13.22 13.95
N LYS A 194 2.93 -13.83 15.13
CA LYS A 194 1.92 -14.81 15.56
C LYS A 194 0.52 -14.20 15.61
N VAL A 195 0.38 -13.01 16.22
CA VAL A 195 -0.92 -12.32 16.29
C VAL A 195 -1.44 -11.96 14.90
N THR A 196 -0.59 -11.38 14.05
CA THR A 196 -0.99 -10.97 12.69
C THR A 196 -1.31 -12.16 11.77
N LYS A 197 -0.53 -13.23 11.81
CA LYS A 197 -0.80 -14.47 11.06
C LYS A 197 -2.08 -15.15 11.55
N LYS A 198 -2.37 -15.14 12.84
CA LYS A 198 -3.62 -15.69 13.38
C LYS A 198 -4.86 -15.00 12.78
N ILE A 199 -4.81 -13.68 12.61
CA ILE A 199 -5.92 -12.90 12.05
C ILE A 199 -6.01 -13.08 10.53
N PHE A 200 -4.92 -12.78 9.81
CA PHE A 200 -4.96 -12.69 8.34
C PHE A 200 -4.69 -14.00 7.61
N LYS A 201 -3.97 -14.93 8.23
CA LYS A 201 -3.72 -16.28 7.68
C LYS A 201 -4.52 -17.37 8.39
N LYS A 202 -5.38 -16.99 9.34
CA LYS A 202 -6.30 -17.89 10.08
C LYS A 202 -5.56 -19.09 10.70
N THR A 203 -4.35 -18.87 11.23
CA THR A 203 -3.56 -19.94 11.87
C THR A 203 -4.19 -20.42 13.18
N THR A 204 -3.90 -21.65 13.57
CA THR A 204 -4.44 -22.29 14.77
C THR A 204 -3.67 -21.98 16.04
N GLU A 205 -2.60 -21.18 15.97
CA GLU A 205 -1.70 -20.89 17.08
C GLU A 205 -2.43 -20.21 18.26
N THR A 206 -2.24 -20.72 19.48
CA THR A 206 -2.83 -20.12 20.68
C THR A 206 -1.98 -18.96 21.18
N ILE A 207 -2.60 -17.80 21.42
CA ILE A 207 -1.92 -16.67 22.08
C ILE A 207 -1.82 -16.96 23.58
N THR A 208 -0.59 -16.98 24.09
CA THR A 208 -0.29 -17.31 25.50
C THR A 208 -0.24 -16.07 26.37
N SER A 209 -0.29 -16.24 27.70
CA SER A 209 -0.08 -15.13 28.65
C SER A 209 1.29 -14.46 28.48
N THR A 210 2.32 -15.22 28.09
CA THR A 210 3.65 -14.67 27.77
C THR A 210 3.60 -13.76 26.54
N ASP A 211 2.90 -14.19 25.48
CA ASP A 211 2.73 -13.36 24.27
C ASP A 211 2.01 -12.04 24.60
N ILE A 212 0.94 -12.12 25.39
CA ILE A 212 0.18 -10.94 25.86
C ILE A 212 1.07 -10.02 26.69
N ASN A 213 1.88 -10.58 27.59
CA ASN A 213 2.80 -9.82 28.44
C ASN A 213 3.86 -9.07 27.63
N ILE A 214 4.41 -9.68 26.58
CA ILE A 214 5.39 -9.04 25.68
C ILE A 214 4.76 -7.83 24.99
N ILE A 215 3.55 -7.96 24.44
CA ILE A 215 2.87 -6.86 23.75
C ILE A 215 2.48 -5.76 24.74
N ASN A 216 1.96 -6.11 25.92
CA ASN A 216 1.59 -5.13 26.96
C ASN A 216 2.77 -4.29 27.47
N ASN A 217 3.99 -4.83 27.44
CA ASN A 217 5.19 -4.14 27.91
C ASN A 217 6.03 -3.55 26.76
N SER A 218 5.50 -3.55 25.54
CA SER A 218 6.12 -2.94 24.37
C SER A 218 5.48 -1.57 24.07
N THR A 219 6.28 -0.61 23.61
CA THR A 219 5.77 0.64 23.05
C THR A 219 5.57 0.44 21.55
N ILE A 220 4.34 0.58 21.08
CA ILE A 220 3.97 0.28 19.69
C ILE A 220 3.48 1.57 19.04
N ARG A 221 4.11 1.97 17.95
CA ARG A 221 3.67 3.10 17.12
C ARG A 221 3.40 2.61 15.72
N VAL A 222 2.28 3.02 15.14
CA VAL A 222 1.93 2.68 13.76
C VAL A 222 2.03 3.90 12.86
N PHE A 223 2.45 3.64 11.64
CA PHE A 223 2.52 4.62 10.57
C PHE A 223 1.98 4.03 9.30
N LEU A 224 0.99 4.71 8.72
CA LEU A 224 0.38 4.34 7.46
C LEU A 224 1.07 5.07 6.31
N ALA A 225 1.42 4.31 5.28
CA ALA A 225 1.84 4.83 4.00
C ALA A 225 0.60 5.04 3.12
N GLY A 226 0.25 6.30 2.86
CA GLY A 226 -0.86 6.65 1.98
C GLY A 226 -2.20 6.89 2.68
N GLY A 227 -3.16 7.44 1.93
CA GLY A 227 -4.47 7.87 2.44
C GLY A 227 -4.48 9.21 3.20
N PRO A 228 -5.66 9.73 3.60
CA PRO A 228 -5.82 10.95 4.40
C PRO A 228 -5.10 10.92 5.74
N ASN A 229 -4.85 9.73 6.30
CA ASN A 229 -4.08 9.56 7.54
C ASN A 229 -2.58 9.29 7.28
N SER A 230 -2.11 9.34 6.02
CA SER A 230 -0.69 9.20 5.70
C SER A 230 0.14 10.20 6.50
N GLY A 231 1.25 9.74 7.08
CA GLY A 231 2.06 10.60 7.94
C GLY A 231 1.59 10.69 9.38
N SER A 232 0.40 10.20 9.71
CA SER A 232 -0.13 10.22 11.09
C SER A 232 0.44 9.07 11.91
N VAL A 233 0.80 9.40 13.14
CA VAL A 233 1.40 8.48 14.10
C VAL A 233 0.36 8.17 15.15
N SER A 234 0.01 6.90 15.29
CA SER A 234 -0.87 6.45 16.37
C SER A 234 -0.11 5.53 17.31
N GLN A 235 -0.24 5.76 18.61
CA GLN A 235 0.30 4.85 19.62
C GLN A 235 -0.73 3.77 19.94
N ILE A 236 -0.30 2.51 19.94
CA ILE A 236 -1.13 1.36 20.29
C ILE A 236 -0.73 0.89 21.68
N ASN A 237 -1.69 0.92 22.62
CA ASN A 237 -1.43 0.63 24.02
C ASN A 237 -1.88 -0.80 24.39
N GLY A 238 -0.91 -1.71 24.41
CA GLY A 238 -1.07 -3.08 24.87
C GLY A 238 -1.81 -4.01 23.89
N TYR A 239 -1.97 -5.26 24.32
CA TYR A 239 -2.41 -6.39 23.50
C TYR A 239 -3.80 -6.20 22.90
N LEU A 240 -4.80 -5.81 23.70
CA LEU A 240 -6.17 -5.67 23.20
C LEU A 240 -6.27 -4.56 22.13
N SER A 241 -5.61 -3.43 22.35
CA SER A 241 -5.56 -2.35 21.36
C SER A 241 -4.87 -2.80 20.08
N PHE A 242 -3.79 -3.59 20.19
CA PHE A 242 -3.09 -4.14 19.03
C PHE A 242 -3.96 -5.16 18.27
N LEU A 243 -4.62 -6.06 18.99
CA LEU A 243 -5.54 -7.04 18.41
C LEU A 243 -6.69 -6.35 17.66
N ASN A 244 -7.31 -5.34 18.26
CA ASN A 244 -8.38 -4.57 17.64
C ASN A 244 -7.87 -3.85 16.39
N TYR A 245 -6.75 -3.13 16.51
CA TYR A 245 -6.14 -2.43 15.38
C TYR A 245 -5.85 -3.36 14.20
N VAL A 246 -5.22 -4.51 14.46
CA VAL A 246 -4.90 -5.48 13.40
C VAL A 246 -6.16 -6.11 12.81
N THR A 247 -7.22 -6.30 13.59
CA THR A 247 -8.50 -6.81 13.06
C THR A 247 -9.13 -5.77 12.12
N GLU A 248 -9.20 -4.52 12.54
CA GLU A 248 -9.78 -3.41 11.76
C GLU A 248 -8.98 -3.11 10.48
N LEU A 249 -7.68 -3.42 10.44
CA LEU A 249 -6.88 -3.28 9.22
C LEU A 249 -7.44 -4.09 8.03
N GLY A 250 -8.09 -5.24 8.29
CA GLY A 250 -8.68 -6.10 7.28
C GLY A 250 -10.15 -5.83 6.95
N ASP A 251 -10.75 -4.84 7.60
CA ASP A 251 -12.13 -4.43 7.33
C ASP A 251 -12.15 -3.39 6.20
N PHE A 252 -12.71 -3.78 5.05
CA PHE A 252 -12.93 -2.89 3.92
C PHE A 252 -14.36 -3.01 3.38
N SER A 253 -14.80 -1.95 2.72
CA SER A 253 -16.15 -1.83 2.17
C SER A 253 -16.16 -0.94 0.94
N ALA A 254 -17.33 -0.73 0.33
CA ALA A 254 -17.46 0.26 -0.73
C ALA A 254 -17.13 1.69 -0.26
N ASP A 255 -17.52 2.04 0.97
CA ASP A 255 -17.26 3.38 1.53
C ASP A 255 -15.83 3.53 2.05
N ASN A 256 -15.20 2.42 2.43
CA ASN A 256 -13.79 2.37 2.83
C ASN A 256 -13.05 1.22 2.12
N PRO A 257 -12.69 1.38 0.84
CA PRO A 257 -12.02 0.31 0.07
C PRO A 257 -10.54 0.12 0.42
N GLY A 258 -9.97 1.00 1.25
CA GLY A 258 -8.54 1.20 1.35
C GLY A 258 -8.01 2.12 0.25
N TYR A 259 -6.68 2.18 0.13
CA TYR A 259 -5.99 3.10 -0.77
C TYR A 259 -5.25 2.34 -1.87
N PRO A 260 -5.01 2.94 -3.05
CA PRO A 260 -4.02 2.43 -3.97
C PRO A 260 -2.65 2.41 -3.27
N ILE A 261 -2.08 1.21 -3.10
CA ILE A 261 -0.81 1.01 -2.38
C ILE A 261 0.34 0.57 -3.30
N THR A 262 0.00 -0.14 -4.38
CA THR A 262 0.95 -0.62 -5.38
C THR A 262 0.24 -0.66 -6.74
N PHE A 263 0.97 -0.43 -7.82
CA PHE A 263 0.48 -0.69 -9.17
C PHE A 263 1.55 -1.40 -10.00
N GLN A 264 1.13 -2.06 -11.08
CA GLN A 264 2.01 -2.68 -12.06
C GLN A 264 1.80 -2.00 -13.41
N CYS A 265 2.90 -1.88 -14.16
CA CYS A 265 2.86 -1.38 -15.52
C CYS A 265 3.21 -2.48 -16.53
N ARG A 266 2.69 -2.33 -17.75
CA ARG A 266 3.09 -3.13 -18.92
C ARG A 266 3.54 -2.24 -20.04
N GLN A 267 4.46 -2.74 -20.85
CA GLN A 267 4.88 -2.09 -22.08
C GLN A 267 3.72 -2.04 -23.08
N ILE A 268 3.54 -0.93 -23.80
CA ILE A 268 2.48 -0.87 -24.84
C ILE A 268 2.82 -1.76 -26.02
N ASN A 269 4.10 -1.89 -26.37
CA ASN A 269 4.51 -2.53 -27.63
C ASN A 269 4.34 -4.05 -27.64
N ASP A 270 4.55 -4.71 -26.50
CA ASP A 270 4.53 -6.18 -26.41
C ASP A 270 3.73 -6.70 -25.20
N TYR A 271 3.13 -5.79 -24.43
CA TYR A 271 2.39 -6.09 -23.21
C TYR A 271 3.17 -6.84 -22.13
N SER A 272 4.51 -6.90 -22.24
CA SER A 272 5.36 -7.47 -21.21
C SER A 272 5.31 -6.63 -19.93
N LEU A 273 5.57 -7.27 -18.79
CA LEU A 273 5.62 -6.55 -17.52
C LEU A 273 6.79 -5.57 -17.53
N PHE A 274 6.51 -4.31 -17.22
CA PHE A 274 7.54 -3.29 -17.03
C PHE A 274 8.21 -3.51 -15.67
N ARG A 275 9.55 -3.54 -15.67
CA ARG A 275 10.35 -3.80 -14.47
C ARG A 275 11.36 -2.67 -14.29
N THR A 276 11.41 -2.14 -13.07
CA THR A 276 12.50 -1.30 -12.59
C THR A 276 13.54 -2.19 -11.94
N TYR A 277 14.80 -2.06 -12.34
CA TYR A 277 15.92 -2.82 -11.77
C TYR A 277 16.42 -2.21 -10.46
#